data_AF-A0A178FDB0-F1
#
_entry.id   AF-A0A178FDB0-F1
#
_cell.length_a   1.000
_cell.length_b   1.000
_cell.length_c   1.000
_cell.angle_alpha   90.00
_cell.angle_beta   90.00
_cell.angle_gamma   90.00
#
_symmetry.space_group_name_H-M   'P 1'
#
loop_
_entity.id
_entity.type
_entity.pdbx_description
1 polymer ?
#
loop_
_entity_poly.entity_id
_entity_poly.type
_entity_poly.pdbx_seq_one_letter_code
_entity_poly.pdbx_strand_id
1 'polypeptide(L)'
;MTLDNSPYYGLGDRAQGQPRDNTQPLVISVDGACRGNGREHRDAAAGVFVDQGSRFNESIPLSLDNPSNQKAEILAGIHGLNMEGTRNGRRFLSPYNHQI
;
A
#
# COMPACT_ATOMS: atom_id res chain seq x y z
N MET A 1 37.35 4.40 2.78
CA MET A 1 36.11 4.89 3.42
C MET A 1 35.00 4.76 2.39
N THR A 2 34.19 3.71 2.53
CA THR A 2 32.92 3.54 1.83
C THR A 2 31.90 3.32 2.92
N LEU A 3 30.99 4.26 3.11
CA LEU A 3 29.86 4.14 4.02
C LEU A 3 28.79 3.32 3.30
N ASP A 4 28.57 2.08 3.71
CA ASP A 4 27.47 1.22 3.24
C ASP A 4 26.35 1.13 4.28
N ASN A 5 25.89 2.27 4.79
CA ASN A 5 24.72 2.32 5.69
C ASN A 5 23.39 2.27 4.91
N SER A 6 23.10 1.15 4.25
CA SER A 6 21.74 0.83 3.80
C SER A 6 21.19 -0.34 4.62
N PRO A 7 20.16 -0.13 5.48
CA PRO A 7 19.63 -1.18 6.36
C PRO A 7 18.78 -2.23 5.61
N TYR A 8 18.78 -2.24 4.28
CA TYR A 8 17.87 -3.05 3.46
C TYR A 8 18.49 -4.31 2.84
N TYR A 9 19.79 -4.57 3.04
CA TYR A 9 20.42 -5.82 2.57
C TYR A 9 20.42 -6.89 3.66
N GLY A 10 19.30 -7.63 3.74
CA GLY A 10 19.15 -8.77 4.65
C GLY A 10 18.13 -9.82 4.19
N LEU A 11 17.67 -9.78 2.94
CA LEU A 11 16.82 -10.84 2.36
C LEU A 11 17.70 -12.00 1.86
N GLY A 12 18.38 -12.66 2.79
CA GLY A 12 19.02 -13.94 2.52
C GLY A 12 17.99 -15.06 2.39
N ASP A 13 17.99 -15.72 1.24
CA ASP A 13 17.58 -17.11 0.99
C ASP A 13 16.48 -17.70 1.89
N ARG A 14 15.26 -17.15 1.85
CA ARG A 14 14.11 -17.81 2.46
C ARG A 14 12.92 -17.88 1.52
N ALA A 15 12.32 -19.07 1.47
CA ALA A 15 11.17 -19.37 0.65
C ALA A 15 10.00 -18.42 0.95
N GLN A 16 9.38 -17.94 -0.13
CA GLN A 16 8.31 -16.96 -0.14
C GLN A 16 7.15 -17.38 0.78
N GLY A 17 6.73 -16.49 1.69
CA GLY A 17 5.51 -16.67 2.49
C GLY A 17 5.67 -17.34 3.86
N GLN A 18 6.89 -17.56 4.37
CA GLN A 18 7.05 -18.02 5.76
C GLN A 18 6.67 -16.90 6.77
N PRO A 19 5.85 -17.20 7.80
CA PRO A 19 5.58 -16.26 8.88
C PRO A 19 6.90 -15.86 9.54
N ARG A 20 7.20 -14.56 9.55
CA ARG A 20 8.33 -14.02 10.33
C ARG A 20 7.98 -14.10 11.82
N ASP A 21 9.00 -14.24 12.67
CA ASP A 21 8.86 -13.92 14.09
C ASP A 21 8.16 -12.56 14.21
N ASN A 22 7.18 -12.47 15.09
CA ASN A 22 6.26 -11.32 15.28
C ASN A 22 6.95 -10.02 15.77
N THR A 23 8.28 -9.95 15.71
CA THR A 23 9.11 -8.85 16.18
C THR A 23 9.69 -7.99 15.06
N GLN A 24 9.60 -8.41 13.79
CA GLN A 24 10.12 -7.62 12.67
C GLN A 24 9.03 -6.77 12.00
N PRO A 25 9.27 -5.46 11.79
CA PRO A 25 8.34 -4.61 11.07
C PRO A 25 8.20 -5.11 9.64
N LEU A 26 6.97 -5.14 9.15
CA LEU A 26 6.71 -5.25 7.73
C LEU A 26 6.80 -3.87 7.11
N VAL A 27 7.63 -3.74 6.07
CA VAL A 27 7.69 -2.54 5.25
C VAL A 27 6.78 -2.75 4.04
N ILE A 28 5.91 -1.77 3.80
CA ILE A 28 5.10 -1.67 2.59
C ILE A 28 5.32 -0.27 1.99
N SER A 29 5.29 -0.18 0.67
CA SER A 29 5.26 1.09 -0.05
C SER A 29 3.85 1.30 -0.59
N VAL A 30 3.34 2.52 -0.42
CA VAL A 30 2.03 2.93 -0.91
C VAL A 30 2.18 4.21 -1.70
N ASP A 31 1.33 4.38 -2.70
CA ASP A 31 1.29 5.58 -3.53
C ASP A 31 -0.14 5.83 -3.99
N GLY A 32 -0.55 7.10 -3.98
CA GLY A 32 -1.85 7.52 -4.48
C GLY A 32 -1.71 8.57 -5.58
N ALA A 33 -2.29 8.30 -6.74
CA ALA A 33 -2.22 9.22 -7.88
C ALA A 33 -3.62 9.73 -8.25
N CYS A 34 -3.72 11.01 -8.62
CA CYS A 34 -4.93 11.58 -9.24
C CYS A 34 -4.59 12.25 -10.58
N ARG A 35 -5.09 11.66 -11.67
CA ARG A 35 -5.00 12.22 -13.01
C ARG A 35 -5.93 13.42 -13.13
N GLY A 36 -5.39 14.53 -13.63
CA GLY A 36 -6.16 15.76 -13.76
C GLY A 36 -6.46 16.46 -12.43
N ASN A 37 -5.65 16.24 -11.39
CA ASN A 37 -5.80 16.89 -10.09
C ASN A 37 -6.05 18.41 -10.24
N GLY A 38 -7.12 18.90 -9.60
CA GLY A 38 -7.56 20.30 -9.69
C GLY A 38 -8.35 20.70 -10.94
N ARG A 39 -8.67 19.77 -11.87
CA ARG A 39 -9.42 20.03 -13.12
C ARG A 39 -10.76 19.30 -13.16
N GLU A 40 -11.61 19.50 -14.16
CA GLU A 40 -12.79 18.63 -14.35
C GLU A 40 -12.35 17.23 -14.85
N HIS A 41 -13.21 16.21 -14.65
CA HIS A 41 -12.97 14.81 -15.05
C HIS A 41 -11.69 14.18 -14.48
N ARG A 42 -11.61 14.14 -13.15
CA ARG A 42 -10.48 13.60 -12.40
C ARG A 42 -10.68 12.11 -12.14
N ASP A 43 -9.60 11.35 -12.18
CA ASP A 43 -9.59 9.95 -11.81
C ASP A 43 -8.47 9.73 -10.79
N ALA A 44 -8.75 9.00 -9.71
CA ALA A 44 -7.74 8.66 -8.72
C ALA A 44 -7.56 7.14 -8.60
N ALA A 45 -6.37 6.73 -8.16
CA ALA A 45 -6.01 5.35 -7.92
C ALA A 45 -5.10 5.25 -6.68
N ALA A 46 -5.11 4.08 -6.06
CA ALA A 46 -4.21 3.71 -4.97
C ALA A 46 -3.37 2.50 -5.39
N GLY A 47 -2.09 2.51 -5.03
CA GLY A 47 -1.14 1.42 -5.24
C GLY A 47 -0.52 0.96 -3.93
N VAL A 48 -0.32 -0.35 -3.81
CA VAL A 48 0.40 -1.01 -2.72
C VAL A 48 1.46 -1.92 -3.31
N PHE A 49 2.69 -1.81 -2.79
CA PHE A 49 3.80 -2.68 -3.12
C PHE A 49 4.43 -3.21 -1.84
N VAL A 50 4.50 -4.54 -1.71
CA VAL A 50 5.09 -5.21 -0.55
C VAL A 50 6.47 -5.78 -0.92
N ASP A 51 6.53 -6.54 -2.02
CA ASP A 51 7.76 -7.14 -2.53
C ASP A 51 7.53 -7.65 -3.97
N GLN A 52 8.57 -7.96 -4.71
CA GLN A 52 8.46 -8.52 -6.06
C GLN A 52 7.68 -9.85 -6.05
N GLY A 53 6.63 -9.94 -6.87
CA GLY A 53 5.79 -11.14 -6.98
C GLY A 53 4.85 -11.38 -5.80
N SER A 54 4.78 -10.46 -4.83
CA SER A 54 3.83 -10.56 -3.72
C SER A 54 2.40 -10.49 -4.26
N ARG A 55 1.56 -11.44 -3.84
CA ARG A 55 0.11 -11.44 -4.13
C ARG A 55 -0.65 -10.26 -3.52
N PHE A 56 0.00 -9.51 -2.63
CA PHE A 56 -0.55 -8.33 -1.97
C PHE A 56 -0.14 -7.03 -2.68
N ASN A 57 0.65 -7.12 -3.76
CA ASN A 57 0.82 -5.97 -4.64
C ASN A 57 -0.49 -5.73 -5.38
N GLU A 58 -0.97 -4.49 -5.36
CA GLU A 58 -2.26 -4.15 -5.94
C GLU A 58 -2.26 -2.70 -6.45
N SER A 59 -3.07 -2.45 -7.47
CA SER A 59 -3.41 -1.12 -7.92
C SER A 59 -4.91 -1.07 -8.21
N ILE A 60 -5.62 -0.16 -7.55
CA ILE A 60 -7.08 -0.06 -7.64
C ILE A 60 -7.50 1.37 -8.01
N PRO A 61 -8.54 1.52 -8.86
CA PRO A 61 -9.19 2.81 -9.03
C PRO A 61 -9.95 3.19 -7.74
N LEU A 62 -9.94 4.47 -7.41
CA LEU A 62 -10.68 5.03 -6.28
C LEU A 62 -11.95 5.71 -6.79
N SER A 63 -13.11 5.23 -6.34
CA SER A 63 -14.41 5.84 -6.64
C SER A 63 -14.68 7.00 -5.68
N LEU A 64 -14.25 8.22 -6.03
CA LEU A 64 -14.40 9.42 -5.22
C LEU A 64 -15.19 10.49 -5.97
N ASP A 65 -16.13 11.16 -5.29
CA ASP A 65 -16.93 12.24 -5.89
C ASP A 65 -16.08 13.47 -6.25
N ASN A 66 -15.05 13.77 -5.45
CA ASN A 66 -14.09 14.84 -5.71
C ASN A 66 -12.66 14.32 -5.48
N PRO A 67 -12.08 13.65 -6.49
CA PRO A 67 -10.74 13.10 -6.40
C PRO A 67 -9.68 14.19 -6.28
N SER A 68 -8.64 13.93 -5.48
CA SER A 68 -7.44 14.75 -5.38
C SER A 68 -6.23 13.86 -5.09
N ASN A 69 -5.02 14.36 -5.38
CA ASN A 69 -3.78 13.64 -5.01
C ASN A 69 -3.77 13.33 -3.51
N GLN A 70 -4.11 14.32 -2.67
CA GLN A 70 -4.10 14.16 -1.20
C GLN A 70 -5.02 13.03 -0.73
N LYS A 71 -6.24 12.94 -1.28
CA LYS A 71 -7.16 11.84 -0.95
C LYS A 71 -6.63 10.50 -1.43
N ALA A 72 -6.05 10.45 -2.63
CA ALA A 72 -5.47 9.23 -3.17
C ALA A 72 -4.35 8.69 -2.28
N GLU A 73 -3.42 9.54 -1.85
CA GLU A 73 -2.28 9.16 -1.01
C GLU A 73 -2.73 8.60 0.35
N ILE A 74 -3.69 9.27 1.00
CA ILE A 74 -4.25 8.83 2.28
C ILE A 74 -4.97 7.49 2.12
N LEU A 75 -5.77 7.34 1.07
CA LEU A 75 -6.51 6.12 0.82
C LEU A 75 -5.59 4.96 0.43
N ALA A 76 -4.47 5.21 -0.25
CA ALA A 76 -3.44 4.21 -0.50
C ALA A 76 -2.81 3.70 0.80
N GLY A 77 -2.51 4.60 1.74
CA GLY A 77 -2.06 4.22 3.09
C GLY A 77 -3.08 3.37 3.86
N ILE A 78 -4.35 3.78 3.88
CA ILE A 78 -5.43 3.03 4.53
C ILE A 78 -5.60 1.65 3.86
N HIS A 79 -5.57 1.59 2.53
CA HIS A 79 -5.68 0.35 1.78
C HIS A 79 -4.55 -0.62 2.14
N GLY A 80 -3.30 -0.16 2.09
CA GLY A 80 -2.14 -0.96 2.47
C GLY A 80 -2.24 -1.53 3.89
N LEU A 81 -2.69 -0.73 4.87
CA LEU A 81 -2.90 -1.19 6.25
C LEU A 81 -4.03 -2.22 6.39
N ASN A 82 -5.13 -2.07 5.63
CA ASN A 82 -6.26 -3.01 5.66
C ASN A 82 -5.93 -4.36 5.00
N MET A 83 -5.08 -4.35 3.96
CA MET A 83 -4.58 -5.58 3.35
C MET A 83 -3.75 -6.41 4.34
N GLU A 84 -2.98 -5.75 5.21
CA GLU A 84 -2.23 -6.42 6.29
C GLU A 84 -3.15 -6.98 7.39
N GLY A 85 -4.25 -6.30 7.72
CA GLY A 85 -5.27 -6.83 8.62
C GLY A 85 -5.83 -8.20 8.17
N THR A 86 -5.95 -8.37 6.85
CA THR A 86 -6.42 -9.62 6.24
C THR A 86 -5.40 -10.76 6.36
N ARG A 87 -4.09 -10.46 6.48
CA ARG A 87 -3.05 -11.48 6.77
C ARG A 87 -3.19 -12.12 8.16
N ASN A 88 -3.78 -11.40 9.11
CA ASN A 88 -3.98 -11.85 10.50
C ASN A 88 -5.40 -12.41 10.77
N GLY A 89 -6.18 -12.71 9.72
CA GLY A 89 -7.54 -13.23 9.88
C GLY A 89 -8.56 -12.20 10.36
N ARG A 90 -8.21 -10.90 10.43
CA ARG A 90 -9.16 -9.82 10.71
C ARG A 90 -9.71 -9.31 9.38
N ARG A 91 -10.86 -9.83 8.99
CA ARG A 91 -11.58 -9.40 7.79
C ARG A 91 -12.19 -8.01 8.05
N PHE A 92 -11.46 -6.95 7.70
CA PHE A 92 -12.07 -5.62 7.61
C PHE A 92 -12.87 -5.56 6.30
N LEU A 93 -14.19 -5.38 6.44
CA LEU A 93 -15.09 -5.19 5.31
C LEU A 93 -14.68 -3.93 4.54
N SER A 94 -14.74 -4.01 3.21
CA SER A 94 -14.43 -2.94 2.26
C SER A 94 -15.01 -1.58 2.71
N PRO A 95 -14.17 -0.57 3.04
CA PRO A 95 -14.62 0.69 3.63
C PRO A 95 -14.98 1.78 2.61
N TYR A 96 -15.17 1.47 1.32
CA TYR A 96 -15.36 2.50 0.28
C TYR A 96 -16.75 3.15 0.24
N ASN A 97 -17.28 3.53 1.40
CA ASN A 97 -18.46 4.42 1.57
C ASN A 97 -18.16 5.60 2.52
N HIS A 98 -16.90 5.89 2.82
CA HIS A 98 -16.54 7.06 3.61
C HIS A 98 -15.92 8.14 2.72
N GLN A 99 -16.73 9.16 2.44
CA GLN A 99 -16.30 10.43 1.88
C GLN A 99 -15.33 11.08 2.90
N ILE A 100 -14.03 11.06 2.60
CA ILE A 100 -13.02 11.98 3.15
C ILE A 100 -13.03 13.25 2.30
#